data_AF-A0A1G6BPB9-F1
#
_entry.id   AF-A0A1G6BPB9-F1
#
_cell.length_a   1.000
_cell.length_b   1.000
_cell.length_c   1.000
_cell.angle_alpha   90.00
_cell.angle_beta   90.00
_cell.angle_gamma   90.00
#
_symmetry.space_group_name_H-M   'P 1'
#
loop_
_entity.id
_entity.type
_entity.pdbx_description
1 polymer ?
#
loop_
_entity_poly.entity_id
_entity_poly.type
_entity_poly.pdbx_seq_one_letter_code
_entity_poly.pdbx_strand_id
1 'polypeptide(L)'
;MKKQREFISLVKYTMLFLLIAVIMAGCGSISDGEYTASVTLSGGSGKAHIDSPCRITVNGGKATADITWSSSNYDYMIVNGKTYYPVNTEGNSEFIIPVVLEKDMQIQADTVAMSKPHLIDYIIRFSITKQNESLYNASDVKNEIEASNGSVGGNNISKAPELNGPDYISTDENSFAKNFTIHRYSDDFAVISVDDGRNYLIVPENKEYSDDSGDDVIILKKPMDRIYLAASGVMCQFDAISSVQDIYLSGIDKDDWYIESARKAMDEGTLIYGGKYSAPDYERMVADDINLAIENTMILHVPKVQEKIEQLGIPVFIDRSSYENDPLGRCEWVKVYGLIAGKEKEALDAFEEQKKLVEALNEFENTEKTVVIFSVNSNHQIVTRKKNDYFSKMVEIAGGKYLAPSTEDDEKANSQVTISTESFYAYAENADILIYNTSIEEVPQSLQSLMDTDPTFASFKAFNDGTVFYTDKSLYQYADKTGTIIDNLNKIITNQETDTEFFHKLN
;
A
#
# COMPACT_ATOMS: atom_id res chain seq x y z
N MET A 1 63.39 19.64 29.20
CA MET A 1 62.42 20.49 28.49
C MET A 1 61.72 19.81 27.29
N LYS A 2 62.41 19.08 26.41
CA LYS A 2 61.79 18.45 25.21
C LYS A 2 60.82 17.30 25.55
N LYS A 3 61.22 16.35 26.41
CA LYS A 3 60.37 15.24 26.89
C LYS A 3 59.10 15.68 27.64
N GLN A 4 59.16 16.80 28.35
CA GLN A 4 58.02 17.35 29.10
C GLN A 4 56.97 17.97 28.15
N ARG A 5 57.42 18.59 27.05
CA ARG A 5 56.54 19.11 26.00
C ARG A 5 55.86 17.99 25.20
N GLU A 6 56.59 16.93 24.88
CA GLU A 6 56.03 15.76 24.19
C GLU A 6 55.00 15.02 25.06
N PHE A 7 55.25 14.89 26.37
CA PHE A 7 54.29 14.29 27.30
C PHE A 7 53.01 15.13 27.45
N ILE A 8 53.13 16.46 27.55
CA ILE A 8 51.97 17.36 27.63
C ILE A 8 51.18 17.37 26.30
N SER A 9 51.88 17.26 25.17
CA SER A 9 51.25 17.16 23.85
C SER A 9 50.49 15.83 23.70
N LEU A 10 51.10 14.72 24.12
CA LEU A 10 50.47 13.40 24.07
C LEU A 10 49.23 13.36 24.97
N VAL A 11 49.31 13.88 26.21
CA VAL A 11 48.16 13.98 27.11
C VAL A 11 47.05 14.86 26.52
N LYS A 12 47.39 16.00 25.89
CA LYS A 12 46.40 16.85 25.21
C LYS A 12 45.71 16.17 24.04
N TYR A 13 46.45 15.45 23.19
CA TYR A 13 45.85 14.71 22.07
C TYR A 13 45.02 13.52 22.56
N THR A 14 45.46 12.83 23.61
CA THR A 14 44.69 11.72 24.21
C THR A 14 43.41 12.23 24.88
N MET A 15 43.47 13.39 25.55
CA MET A 15 42.30 14.02 26.18
C MET A 15 41.35 14.62 25.14
N LEU A 16 41.85 15.15 24.02
CA LEU A 16 41.05 15.62 22.89
C LEU A 16 40.39 14.44 22.15
N PHE A 17 41.08 13.31 22.00
CA PHE A 17 40.53 12.09 21.43
C PHE A 17 39.48 11.44 22.34
N LEU A 18 39.69 11.46 23.67
CA LEU A 18 38.70 11.07 24.67
C LEU A 18 37.50 12.03 24.70
N LEU A 19 37.71 13.34 24.51
CA LEU A 19 36.60 14.31 24.41
C LEU A 19 35.78 14.08 23.14
N ILE A 20 36.41 13.78 22.00
CA ILE A 20 35.75 13.44 20.74
C ILE A 20 35.03 12.07 20.83
N ALA A 21 35.61 11.09 21.52
CA ALA A 21 34.98 9.80 21.79
C ALA A 21 33.80 9.90 22.78
N VAL A 22 33.86 10.83 23.75
CA VAL A 22 32.77 11.11 24.69
C VAL A 22 31.65 11.94 24.03
N ILE A 23 31.96 12.76 23.03
CA ILE A 23 30.95 13.44 22.19
C ILE A 23 30.22 12.43 21.27
N MET A 24 30.88 11.35 20.85
CA MET A 24 30.25 10.25 20.09
C MET A 24 29.48 9.24 20.95
N ALA A 25 29.63 9.26 22.28
CA ALA A 25 28.96 8.35 23.21
C ALA A 25 27.82 9.03 24.01
N GLY A 26 27.21 10.10 23.46
CA GLY A 26 26.40 11.06 24.21
C GLY A 26 25.03 11.41 23.62
N CYS A 27 24.25 10.44 23.18
CA CYS A 27 22.78 10.43 23.21
C CYS A 27 22.36 9.02 22.81
N GLY A 28 21.44 8.39 23.56
CA GLY A 28 20.97 7.04 23.25
C GLY A 28 20.55 6.97 21.79
N SER A 29 21.36 6.28 20.97
CA SER A 29 21.02 6.01 19.58
C SER A 29 19.93 4.95 19.63
N ILE A 30 18.69 5.39 19.47
CA ILE A 30 17.62 4.50 19.04
C ILE A 30 18.06 3.90 17.70
N SER A 31 17.94 2.58 17.56
CA SER A 31 18.32 1.91 16.30
C SER A 31 17.42 2.41 15.16
N ASP A 32 17.90 2.29 13.93
CA ASP A 32 17.04 2.56 12.79
C ASP A 32 15.86 1.56 12.80
N GLY A 33 14.67 2.05 12.43
CA GLY A 33 13.43 1.28 12.51
C GLY A 33 12.20 2.14 12.76
N GLU A 34 11.05 1.49 12.83
CA GLU A 34 9.77 2.12 13.17
C GLU A 34 9.38 1.84 14.62
N TYR A 35 8.83 2.85 15.28
CA TYR A 35 8.41 2.81 16.67
C TYR A 35 7.05 3.46 16.85
N THR A 36 6.36 3.11 17.92
CA THR A 36 5.18 3.84 18.40
C THR A 36 5.56 4.72 19.59
N ALA A 37 5.22 6.00 19.50
CA ALA A 37 5.42 6.95 20.58
C ALA A 37 4.09 7.53 21.06
N SER A 38 3.92 7.60 22.38
CA SER A 38 2.92 8.48 22.97
C SER A 38 3.26 9.94 22.66
N VAL A 39 2.25 10.74 22.34
CA VAL A 39 2.41 12.17 22.07
C VAL A 39 1.72 12.95 23.18
N THR A 40 2.45 13.89 23.76
CA THR A 40 1.86 14.90 24.64
C THR A 40 2.01 16.27 24.00
N LEU A 41 0.91 17.02 23.99
CA LEU A 41 0.83 18.36 23.45
C LEU A 41 0.36 19.31 24.55
N SER A 42 1.07 20.42 24.74
CA SER A 42 0.68 21.50 25.65
C SER A 42 0.90 22.85 24.97
N GLY A 43 0.10 23.86 25.34
CA GLY A 43 0.08 25.16 24.67
C GLY A 43 -1.26 25.47 24.00
N GLY A 44 -1.34 26.62 23.33
CA GLY A 44 -2.58 27.12 22.75
C GLY A 44 -3.74 27.28 23.75
N SER A 45 -4.97 26.97 23.30
CA SER A 45 -6.20 27.08 24.09
C SER A 45 -6.55 25.83 24.92
N GLY A 46 -5.73 24.77 24.83
CA GLY A 46 -5.96 23.48 25.48
C GLY A 46 -7.02 22.58 24.83
N LYS A 47 -7.61 22.98 23.70
CA LYS A 47 -8.62 22.17 22.96
C LYS A 47 -8.04 21.29 21.86
N ALA A 48 -6.89 21.66 21.31
CA ALA A 48 -6.22 20.91 20.27
C ALA A 48 -5.46 19.73 20.88
N HIS A 49 -5.49 18.59 20.19
CA HIS A 49 -4.62 17.46 20.49
C HIS A 49 -4.03 16.89 19.21
N ILE A 50 -3.01 16.06 19.38
CA ILE A 50 -2.46 15.20 18.33
C ILE A 50 -2.78 13.77 18.74
N ASP A 51 -3.19 12.96 17.76
CA ASP A 51 -3.52 11.57 17.99
C ASP A 51 -2.30 10.82 18.55
N SER A 52 -2.57 9.98 19.57
CA SER A 52 -1.56 9.24 20.31
C SER A 52 -2.03 7.80 20.53
N PRO A 53 -1.17 6.79 20.30
CA PRO A 53 0.23 6.90 19.87
C PRO A 53 0.36 7.29 18.39
N CYS A 54 1.51 7.81 18.01
CA CYS A 54 1.88 8.15 16.64
C CYS A 54 3.08 7.31 16.18
N ARG A 55 3.30 7.23 14.86
CA ARG A 55 4.45 6.51 14.29
C ARG A 55 5.70 7.38 14.33
N ILE A 56 6.82 6.77 14.70
CA ILE A 56 8.17 7.33 14.64
C ILE A 56 9.00 6.47 13.69
N THR A 57 9.66 7.09 12.71
CA THR A 57 10.66 6.43 11.88
C THR A 57 12.04 6.97 12.24
N VAL A 58 12.98 6.09 12.56
CA VAL A 58 14.39 6.42 12.81
C VAL A 58 15.22 5.91 11.64
N ASN A 59 16.00 6.79 11.02
CA ASN A 59 16.96 6.42 9.97
C ASN A 59 18.23 7.27 10.09
N GLY A 60 19.40 6.63 10.18
CA GLY A 60 20.68 7.30 10.34
C GLY A 60 20.74 8.18 11.59
N GLY A 61 20.05 7.76 12.66
CA GLY A 61 19.95 8.51 13.93
C GLY A 61 19.06 9.77 13.88
N LYS A 62 18.28 9.98 12.80
CA LYS A 62 17.28 11.04 12.70
C LYS A 62 15.89 10.44 12.85
N ALA A 63 15.08 11.02 13.74
CA ALA A 63 13.70 10.60 13.94
C ALA A 63 12.71 11.54 13.23
N THR A 64 11.69 10.99 12.59
CA THR A 64 10.52 11.72 12.09
C THR A 64 9.25 11.14 12.70
N ALA A 65 8.31 12.00 13.07
CA ALA A 65 6.99 11.60 13.54
C ALA A 65 5.95 11.88 12.46
N ASP A 66 5.07 10.90 12.26
CA ASP A 66 3.83 11.04 11.52
C ASP A 66 2.72 11.37 12.53
N ILE A 67 2.16 12.58 12.45
CA ILE A 67 1.22 13.11 13.44
C ILE A 67 -0.06 13.59 12.78
N THR A 68 -1.19 13.24 13.39
CA THR A 68 -2.52 13.71 12.98
C THR A 68 -3.05 14.67 14.03
N TRP A 69 -3.41 15.89 13.62
CA TRP A 69 -4.07 16.85 14.51
C TRP A 69 -5.52 16.48 14.76
N SER A 70 -6.13 17.04 15.79
CA SER A 70 -7.55 16.86 16.08
C SER A 70 -8.50 17.69 15.18
N SER A 71 -8.00 18.26 14.09
CA SER A 71 -8.74 19.17 13.19
C SER A 71 -8.11 19.18 11.81
N SER A 72 -8.94 19.34 10.78
CA SER A 72 -8.54 19.51 9.37
C SER A 72 -8.01 20.91 9.03
N ASN A 73 -8.10 21.85 9.97
CA ASN A 73 -7.87 23.28 9.72
C ASN A 73 -6.44 23.73 10.11
N TYR A 74 -5.44 22.86 10.01
CA TYR A 74 -4.04 23.23 10.20
C TYR A 74 -3.32 23.32 8.85
N ASP A 75 -2.88 24.53 8.49
CA ASP A 75 -2.35 24.82 7.15
C ASP A 75 -0.85 24.51 7.05
N TYR A 76 -0.09 24.80 8.11
CA TYR A 76 1.33 24.46 8.19
C TYR A 76 1.83 24.40 9.63
N MET A 77 2.96 23.72 9.83
CA MET A 77 3.72 23.69 11.07
C MET A 77 5.13 24.25 10.87
N ILE A 78 5.66 24.96 11.86
CA ILE A 78 7.06 25.38 11.92
C ILE A 78 7.77 24.55 12.99
N VAL A 79 8.73 23.74 12.55
CA VAL A 79 9.56 22.90 13.41
C VAL A 79 11.02 23.24 13.16
N ASN A 80 11.76 23.62 14.20
CA ASN A 80 13.16 24.06 14.10
C ASN A 80 13.39 25.16 13.03
N GLY A 81 12.43 26.07 12.86
CA GLY A 81 12.51 27.18 11.90
C GLY A 81 12.23 26.79 10.44
N LYS A 82 11.82 25.55 10.15
CA LYS A 82 11.39 25.10 8.82
C LYS A 82 9.89 24.84 8.80
N THR A 83 9.24 25.23 7.70
CA THR A 83 7.80 25.03 7.47
C THR A 83 7.52 23.65 6.88
N TYR A 84 6.46 23.00 7.37
CA TYR A 84 5.93 21.70 6.96
C TYR A 84 4.44 21.85 6.66
N TYR A 85 3.98 21.24 5.58
CA TYR A 85 2.58 21.26 5.15
C TYR A 85 1.92 19.91 5.38
N PRO A 86 0.58 19.84 5.47
CA PRO A 86 -0.13 18.59 5.58
C PRO A 86 0.21 17.64 4.42
N VAL A 87 0.31 16.35 4.71
CA VAL A 87 0.57 15.30 3.70
C VAL A 87 -0.73 14.74 3.10
N ASN A 88 -1.86 15.06 3.71
CA ASN A 88 -3.20 14.63 3.32
C ASN A 88 -4.07 15.80 2.87
N THR A 89 -5.09 15.49 2.06
CA THR A 89 -6.08 16.46 1.56
C THR A 89 -7.48 16.24 2.14
N GLU A 90 -7.70 15.12 2.83
CA GLU A 90 -8.98 14.74 3.44
C GLU A 90 -8.78 14.31 4.89
N GLY A 91 -9.79 14.58 5.73
CA GLY A 91 -9.73 14.28 7.16
C GLY A 91 -8.96 15.35 7.95
N ASN A 92 -8.51 14.98 9.15
CA ASN A 92 -7.75 15.90 9.99
C ASN A 92 -6.33 16.08 9.47
N SER A 93 -5.71 17.24 9.70
CA SER A 93 -4.41 17.57 9.12
C SER A 93 -3.29 16.65 9.64
N GLU A 94 -2.59 15.97 8.74
CA GLU A 94 -1.50 15.04 9.01
C GLU A 94 -0.16 15.64 8.60
N PHE A 95 0.87 15.51 9.42
CA PHE A 95 2.19 16.05 9.14
C PHE A 95 3.29 15.02 9.41
N ILE A 96 4.32 15.03 8.56
CA ILE A 96 5.57 14.32 8.81
C ILE A 96 6.63 15.34 9.20
N ILE A 97 7.00 15.36 10.49
CA ILE A 97 7.93 16.34 11.06
C ILE A 97 9.17 15.67 11.68
N PRO A 98 10.36 16.29 11.62
CA PRO A 98 11.51 15.80 12.37
C PRO A 98 11.29 15.98 13.87
N VAL A 99 11.67 14.97 14.66
CA VAL A 99 11.47 14.97 16.10
C VAL A 99 12.71 14.55 16.87
N VAL A 100 12.73 14.90 18.15
CA VAL A 100 13.72 14.42 19.11
C VAL A 100 12.96 13.70 20.22
N LEU A 101 13.17 12.38 20.30
CA LEU A 101 12.49 11.52 21.28
C LEU A 101 12.89 11.88 22.71
N GLU A 102 11.94 11.70 23.63
CA GLU A 102 12.08 11.96 25.07
C GLU A 102 12.48 13.40 25.43
N LYS A 103 12.25 14.34 24.51
CA LYS A 103 12.50 15.77 24.74
C LYS A 103 11.31 16.61 24.33
N ASP A 104 11.11 17.68 25.08
CA ASP A 104 10.12 18.70 24.79
C ASP A 104 10.62 19.55 23.61
N MET A 105 9.77 19.72 22.60
CA MET A 105 10.05 20.48 21.40
C MET A 105 9.08 21.65 21.28
N GLN A 106 9.61 22.83 21.00
CA GLN A 106 8.79 23.98 20.64
C GLN A 106 8.45 23.92 19.15
N ILE A 107 7.17 24.00 18.85
CA ILE A 107 6.63 24.03 17.50
C ILE A 107 5.63 25.18 17.39
N GLN A 108 5.42 25.67 16.18
CA GLN A 108 4.31 26.57 15.88
C GLN A 108 3.39 25.90 14.86
N ALA A 109 2.08 26.06 15.00
CA ALA A 109 1.13 25.54 14.01
C ALA A 109 0.11 26.62 13.67
N ASP A 110 -0.09 26.85 12.37
CA ASP A 110 -1.08 27.79 11.86
C ASP A 110 -2.44 27.11 11.71
N THR A 111 -3.49 27.73 12.22
CA THR A 111 -4.85 27.24 12.07
C THR A 111 -5.82 28.31 11.61
N VAL A 112 -6.74 27.92 10.72
CA VAL A 112 -7.84 28.75 10.20
C VAL A 112 -9.19 28.44 10.86
N ALA A 113 -9.23 27.55 11.86
CA ALA A 113 -10.47 27.15 12.55
C ALA A 113 -11.23 28.33 13.20
N MET A 114 -10.59 29.49 13.37
CA MET A 114 -11.17 30.71 13.96
C MET A 114 -11.45 31.82 12.94
N SER A 115 -11.64 31.49 11.67
CA SER A 115 -11.99 32.43 10.57
C SER A 115 -10.89 33.42 10.16
N LYS A 116 -9.75 33.44 10.87
CA LYS A 116 -8.50 34.11 10.50
C LYS A 116 -7.34 33.17 10.82
N PRO A 117 -6.26 33.16 10.02
CA PRO A 117 -5.05 32.40 10.34
C PRO A 117 -4.46 32.84 11.68
N HIS A 118 -4.19 31.87 12.54
CA HIS A 118 -3.52 32.06 13.82
C HIS A 118 -2.36 31.09 13.95
N LEU A 119 -1.14 31.63 14.00
CA LEU A 119 0.06 30.87 14.34
C LEU A 119 0.14 30.73 15.87
N ILE A 120 0.06 29.49 16.37
CA ILE A 120 -0.01 29.17 17.80
C ILE A 120 1.23 28.37 18.20
N ASP A 121 1.85 28.75 19.32
CA ASP A 121 2.97 28.03 19.93
C ASP A 121 2.49 26.82 20.74
N TYR A 122 3.14 25.67 20.53
CA TYR A 122 2.96 24.46 21.33
C TYR A 122 4.29 23.88 21.80
N ILE A 123 4.23 23.13 22.89
CA ILE A 123 5.27 22.23 23.35
C ILE A 123 4.76 20.80 23.12
N ILE A 124 5.48 20.06 22.30
CA ILE A 124 5.19 18.68 21.95
C ILE A 124 6.30 17.76 22.48
N ARG A 125 5.95 16.60 23.02
CA ARG A 125 6.91 15.59 23.47
C ARG A 125 6.46 14.20 23.01
N PHE A 126 7.40 13.46 22.44
CA PHE A 126 7.24 12.08 22.00
C PHE A 126 7.96 11.14 22.95
N SER A 127 7.24 10.17 23.52
CA SER A 127 7.82 9.17 24.42
C SER A 127 7.54 7.76 23.92
N ILE A 128 8.60 6.98 23.72
CA ILE A 128 8.52 5.62 23.14
C ILE A 128 7.78 4.70 24.10
N THR A 129 6.78 4.00 23.58
CA THR A 129 5.96 3.10 24.38
C THR A 129 6.69 1.78 24.58
N LYS A 130 7.22 1.52 25.78
CA LYS A 130 7.79 0.20 26.11
C LYS A 130 6.65 -0.79 26.38
N GLN A 131 6.44 -1.77 25.50
CA GLN A 131 5.57 -2.92 25.79
C GLN A 131 6.39 -4.06 26.44
N ASN A 132 6.09 -4.32 27.72
CA ASN A 132 6.37 -5.50 28.57
C ASN A 132 7.78 -6.13 28.61
N GLU A 133 8.61 -5.64 29.53
CA GLU A 133 9.67 -6.43 30.20
C GLU A 133 9.07 -7.26 31.35
N SER A 134 8.99 -8.59 31.19
CA SER A 134 9.31 -9.65 32.17
C SER A 134 8.80 -10.98 31.60
N LEU A 135 9.58 -12.03 31.33
CA LEU A 135 10.80 -12.59 31.90
C LEU A 135 11.56 -13.30 30.77
N TYR A 136 12.81 -12.97 30.42
CA TYR A 136 13.78 -13.96 29.92
C TYR A 136 15.19 -13.40 30.11
N ASN A 137 16.00 -14.09 30.92
CA ASN A 137 17.38 -13.72 31.23
C ASN A 137 18.25 -13.84 29.97
N ALA A 138 18.91 -12.72 29.63
CA ALA A 138 19.89 -12.64 28.56
C ALA A 138 21.20 -13.32 28.96
N SER A 139 21.29 -14.64 28.75
CA SER A 139 22.59 -15.32 28.66
C SER A 139 22.66 -16.47 27.67
N ASP A 140 21.53 -16.95 27.15
CA ASP A 140 21.53 -18.16 26.30
C ASP A 140 21.25 -17.90 24.81
N VAL A 141 20.94 -16.66 24.39
CA VAL A 141 20.58 -16.35 22.99
C VAL A 141 21.65 -15.52 22.27
N LYS A 142 22.92 -15.91 22.40
CA LYS A 142 24.00 -15.32 21.57
C LYS A 142 24.33 -16.14 20.33
N ASN A 143 23.64 -17.26 20.12
CA ASN A 143 23.90 -18.16 18.99
C ASN A 143 22.71 -18.32 18.01
N GLU A 144 21.59 -17.60 18.18
CA GLU A 144 20.43 -17.72 17.27
C GLU A 144 19.93 -16.41 16.65
N ILE A 145 20.46 -15.24 17.02
CA ILE A 145 20.00 -13.92 16.50
C ILE A 145 20.90 -13.35 15.38
N GLU A 146 21.83 -14.15 14.83
CA GLU A 146 22.49 -13.79 13.55
C GLU A 146 21.65 -14.19 12.31
N ALA A 147 20.41 -14.67 12.48
CA ALA A 147 19.60 -15.24 11.39
C ALA A 147 18.36 -14.43 10.95
N SER A 148 18.05 -13.26 11.53
CA SER A 148 16.80 -12.54 11.19
C SER A 148 16.94 -11.02 11.03
N ASN A 149 18.05 -10.56 10.47
CA ASN A 149 18.14 -9.22 9.86
C ASN A 149 18.42 -9.38 8.36
N GLY A 150 17.34 -9.37 7.57
CA GLY A 150 17.37 -9.30 6.12
C GLY A 150 16.18 -8.47 5.63
N SER A 151 16.34 -7.82 4.48
CA SER A 151 15.35 -7.08 3.70
C SER A 151 13.88 -7.43 3.96
N VAL A 152 12.99 -6.44 4.00
CA VAL A 152 11.54 -6.68 3.91
C VAL A 152 11.25 -7.32 2.55
N GLY A 153 11.17 -8.65 2.57
CA GLY A 153 11.13 -9.56 1.44
C GLY A 153 11.61 -10.93 1.89
N GLY A 154 10.65 -11.84 2.15
CA GLY A 154 10.91 -13.28 2.24
C GLY A 154 10.71 -13.92 3.61
N ASN A 155 9.50 -13.88 4.17
CA ASN A 155 9.07 -15.05 4.94
C ASN A 155 8.98 -16.23 3.96
N ASN A 156 9.52 -17.38 4.34
CA ASN A 156 9.57 -18.53 3.44
C ASN A 156 8.20 -19.21 3.34
N ILE A 157 7.29 -18.60 2.57
CA ILE A 157 5.95 -19.11 2.25
C ILE A 157 5.98 -20.40 1.42
N SER A 158 7.15 -20.91 1.05
CA SER A 158 7.26 -22.24 0.42
C SER A 158 7.30 -23.37 1.45
N LYS A 159 7.57 -23.06 2.72
CA LYS A 159 7.53 -24.06 3.79
C LYS A 159 6.10 -24.16 4.31
N ALA A 160 5.46 -25.29 4.05
CA ALA A 160 4.14 -25.61 4.57
C ALA A 160 4.13 -25.55 6.12
N PRO A 161 3.13 -24.88 6.73
CA PRO A 161 2.91 -24.94 8.18
C PRO A 161 2.70 -26.37 8.68
N GLU A 162 3.21 -26.67 9.86
CA GLU A 162 2.93 -27.95 10.52
C GLU A 162 1.56 -27.83 11.19
N LEU A 163 0.64 -28.74 10.88
CA LEU A 163 -0.72 -28.76 11.44
C LEU A 163 -0.90 -30.00 12.30
N ASN A 164 -1.67 -29.87 13.38
CA ASN A 164 -2.07 -31.01 14.18
C ASN A 164 -3.34 -31.67 13.60
N GLY A 165 -3.20 -32.85 13.00
CA GLY A 165 -4.32 -33.61 12.46
C GLY A 165 -4.16 -33.90 10.98
N PRO A 166 -4.41 -32.93 10.08
CA PRO A 166 -4.33 -33.17 8.64
C PRO A 166 -2.88 -33.25 8.16
N ASP A 167 -2.57 -34.28 7.36
CA ASP A 167 -1.23 -34.53 6.84
C ASP A 167 -0.94 -33.66 5.61
N TYR A 168 0.24 -33.05 5.54
CA TYR A 168 0.67 -32.32 4.33
C TYR A 168 0.73 -33.23 3.09
N ILE A 169 0.18 -32.76 1.98
CA ILE A 169 0.14 -33.46 0.69
C ILE A 169 1.07 -32.79 -0.32
N SER A 170 0.82 -31.51 -0.61
CA SER A 170 1.50 -30.79 -1.69
C SER A 170 1.43 -29.29 -1.50
N THR A 171 2.16 -28.57 -2.34
CA THR A 171 2.09 -27.11 -2.45
C THR A 171 1.76 -26.78 -3.88
N ASP A 172 0.76 -25.94 -4.09
CA ASP A 172 0.34 -25.51 -5.42
C ASP A 172 1.42 -24.62 -6.06
N GLU A 173 1.60 -24.75 -7.37
CA GLU A 173 2.54 -23.92 -8.12
C GLU A 173 1.87 -22.65 -8.65
N ASN A 174 2.53 -21.51 -8.42
CA ASN A 174 2.17 -20.22 -9.01
C ASN A 174 3.07 -19.94 -10.23
N SER A 175 2.50 -19.34 -11.27
CA SER A 175 3.20 -18.94 -12.48
C SER A 175 3.93 -17.60 -12.30
N PHE A 176 3.32 -16.65 -11.58
CA PHE A 176 3.81 -15.27 -11.43
C PHE A 176 3.72 -14.75 -9.99
N ALA A 177 2.67 -15.10 -9.25
CA ALA A 177 2.45 -14.62 -7.89
C ALA A 177 3.53 -15.12 -6.93
N LYS A 178 4.03 -14.22 -6.09
CA LYS A 178 5.09 -14.49 -5.11
C LYS A 178 4.68 -14.17 -3.68
N ASN A 179 3.54 -13.52 -3.48
CA ASN A 179 3.11 -13.05 -2.18
C ASN A 179 2.14 -14.01 -1.48
N PHE A 180 1.72 -15.09 -2.15
CA PHE A 180 0.99 -16.19 -1.53
C PHE A 180 1.45 -17.55 -2.04
N THR A 181 1.18 -18.58 -1.25
CA THR A 181 1.28 -20.00 -1.61
C THR A 181 0.08 -20.74 -1.01
N ILE A 182 -0.41 -21.77 -1.71
CA ILE A 182 -1.46 -22.67 -1.18
C ILE A 182 -0.84 -24.04 -0.87
N HIS A 183 -0.85 -24.43 0.40
CA HIS A 183 -0.44 -25.75 0.86
C HIS A 183 -1.68 -26.65 1.03
N ARG A 184 -1.63 -27.86 0.48
CA ARG A 184 -2.70 -28.86 0.51
C ARG A 184 -2.43 -29.90 1.58
N TYR A 185 -3.46 -30.26 2.31
CA TYR A 185 -3.41 -31.28 3.36
C TYR A 185 -4.53 -32.31 3.17
N SER A 186 -4.45 -33.43 3.90
CA SER A 186 -5.46 -34.48 3.88
C SER A 186 -6.84 -33.95 4.28
N ASP A 187 -7.89 -34.68 3.90
CA ASP A 187 -9.28 -34.34 4.19
C ASP A 187 -9.73 -32.98 3.64
N ASP A 188 -9.12 -32.52 2.53
CA ASP A 188 -9.40 -31.26 1.82
C ASP A 188 -9.06 -29.98 2.60
N PHE A 189 -8.28 -30.08 3.68
CA PHE A 189 -7.71 -28.92 4.36
C PHE A 189 -6.68 -28.23 3.47
N ALA A 190 -6.58 -26.91 3.59
CA ALA A 190 -5.58 -26.12 2.88
C ALA A 190 -5.08 -24.97 3.75
N VAL A 191 -3.85 -24.50 3.53
CA VAL A 191 -3.33 -23.28 4.15
C VAL A 191 -2.90 -22.31 3.07
N ILE A 192 -3.43 -21.09 3.13
CA ILE A 192 -2.93 -19.96 2.34
C ILE A 192 -1.85 -19.27 3.16
N SER A 193 -0.59 -19.39 2.75
CA SER A 193 0.54 -18.71 3.39
C SER A 193 0.86 -17.43 2.62
N VAL A 194 0.90 -16.30 3.32
CA VAL A 194 1.12 -14.96 2.74
C VAL A 194 2.50 -14.43 3.15
N ASP A 195 3.12 -13.61 2.30
CA ASP A 195 4.50 -13.12 2.47
C ASP A 195 4.73 -12.22 3.69
N ASP A 196 3.67 -11.75 4.35
CA ASP A 196 3.72 -11.07 5.64
C ASP A 196 3.86 -12.04 6.84
N GLY A 197 3.83 -13.35 6.59
CA GLY A 197 3.93 -14.40 7.59
C GLY A 197 2.59 -14.96 8.07
N ARG A 198 1.45 -14.39 7.64
CA ARG A 198 0.13 -14.93 8.01
C ARG A 198 -0.13 -16.25 7.28
N ASN A 199 -0.72 -17.19 8.01
CA ASN A 199 -1.17 -18.47 7.49
C ASN A 199 -2.68 -18.59 7.74
N TYR A 200 -3.47 -18.80 6.69
CA TYR A 200 -4.91 -18.95 6.78
C TYR A 200 -5.31 -20.40 6.54
N LEU A 201 -5.75 -21.09 7.58
CA LEU A 201 -6.18 -22.47 7.51
C LEU A 201 -7.64 -22.55 7.02
N ILE A 202 -7.84 -23.08 5.82
CA ILE A 202 -9.15 -23.43 5.29
C ILE A 202 -9.62 -24.74 5.91
N VAL A 203 -10.69 -24.68 6.70
CA VAL A 203 -11.35 -25.85 7.27
C VAL A 203 -12.56 -26.22 6.39
N PRO A 204 -12.59 -27.45 5.83
CA PRO A 204 -13.70 -27.91 4.99
C PRO A 204 -15.04 -27.96 5.71
N GLU A 205 -16.12 -27.93 4.94
CA GLU A 205 -17.47 -28.02 5.48
C GLU A 205 -17.64 -29.34 6.27
N ASN A 206 -18.29 -29.27 7.44
CA ASN A 206 -18.51 -30.40 8.35
C ASN A 206 -17.25 -31.02 8.99
N LYS A 207 -16.08 -30.37 8.86
CA LYS A 207 -14.89 -30.71 9.64
C LYS A 207 -14.72 -29.72 10.80
N GLU A 208 -14.08 -30.19 11.87
CA GLU A 208 -13.65 -29.36 12.99
C GLU A 208 -12.12 -29.39 13.06
N TYR A 209 -11.55 -28.26 13.44
CA TYR A 209 -10.12 -28.11 13.75
C TYR A 209 -10.01 -27.53 15.15
N SER A 210 -9.24 -28.18 16.03
CA SER A 210 -8.95 -27.64 17.35
C SER A 210 -7.53 -27.08 17.35
N ASP A 211 -7.41 -25.77 17.57
CA ASP A 211 -6.12 -25.07 17.67
C ASP A 211 -5.43 -25.26 19.03
N ASP A 212 -5.78 -26.33 19.75
CA ASP A 212 -5.17 -26.65 21.05
C ASP A 212 -3.66 -26.97 20.94
N SER A 213 -3.13 -27.04 19.71
CA SER A 213 -1.70 -27.20 19.38
C SER A 213 -0.88 -25.91 19.50
N GLY A 214 -1.52 -24.73 19.46
CA GLY A 214 -0.81 -23.45 19.38
C GLY A 214 -0.20 -23.21 18.00
N ASP A 215 -0.91 -23.61 16.93
CA ASP A 215 -0.46 -23.38 15.57
C ASP A 215 -0.69 -21.90 15.23
N ASP A 216 0.32 -21.23 14.66
CA ASP A 216 0.20 -19.81 14.29
C ASP A 216 -0.58 -19.67 12.96
N VAL A 217 -1.88 -20.00 13.02
CA VAL A 217 -2.81 -19.99 11.88
C VAL A 217 -4.12 -19.27 12.20
N ILE A 218 -4.68 -18.62 11.18
CA ILE A 218 -6.01 -17.98 11.23
C ILE A 218 -7.01 -18.94 10.60
N ILE A 219 -7.99 -19.39 11.38
CA ILE A 219 -8.96 -20.39 10.93
C ILE A 219 -10.05 -19.74 10.08
N LEU A 220 -10.23 -20.24 8.86
CA LEU A 220 -11.28 -19.88 7.91
C LEU A 220 -12.17 -21.11 7.66
N LYS A 221 -13.38 -21.14 8.22
CA LYS A 221 -14.29 -22.30 8.12
C LYS A 221 -15.26 -22.15 6.96
N LYS A 222 -15.34 -23.15 6.08
CA LYS A 222 -16.33 -23.18 4.98
C LYS A 222 -17.75 -23.49 5.51
N PRO A 223 -18.80 -22.92 4.87
CA PRO A 223 -18.74 -21.94 3.79
C PRO A 223 -18.38 -20.53 4.29
N MET A 224 -17.66 -19.77 3.45
CA MET A 224 -17.37 -18.34 3.66
C MET A 224 -18.25 -17.54 2.69
N ASP A 225 -19.56 -17.58 2.92
CA ASP A 225 -20.62 -17.04 2.06
C ASP A 225 -21.32 -15.79 2.64
N ARG A 226 -20.74 -15.21 3.69
CA ARG A 226 -21.17 -13.94 4.30
C ARG A 226 -19.97 -13.05 4.50
N ILE A 227 -19.41 -12.58 3.39
CA ILE A 227 -18.16 -11.82 3.39
C ILE A 227 -18.45 -10.32 3.53
N TYR A 228 -17.65 -9.64 4.37
CA TYR A 228 -17.44 -8.20 4.28
C TYR A 228 -16.20 -7.93 3.42
N LEU A 229 -16.39 -7.25 2.29
CA LEU A 229 -15.32 -6.97 1.34
C LEU A 229 -14.94 -5.48 1.32
N ALA A 230 -13.75 -5.17 1.83
CA ALA A 230 -13.16 -3.84 1.81
C ALA A 230 -11.83 -3.78 1.04
N ALA A 231 -11.77 -4.55 -0.07
CA ALA A 231 -10.70 -4.53 -1.04
C ALA A 231 -11.27 -4.35 -2.46
N SER A 232 -11.11 -3.16 -3.05
CA SER A 232 -11.70 -2.81 -4.35
C SER A 232 -11.26 -3.74 -5.49
N GLY A 233 -9.97 -4.11 -5.51
CA GLY A 233 -9.39 -5.00 -6.52
C GLY A 233 -9.76 -6.48 -6.41
N VAL A 234 -10.61 -6.86 -5.44
CA VAL A 234 -10.99 -8.25 -5.18
C VAL A 234 -12.40 -8.57 -5.67
N MET A 235 -13.31 -7.59 -5.74
CA MET A 235 -14.68 -7.83 -6.21
C MET A 235 -14.71 -8.42 -7.62
N CYS A 236 -13.83 -7.94 -8.51
CA CYS A 236 -13.69 -8.49 -9.86
C CYS A 236 -13.25 -9.95 -9.86
N GLN A 237 -12.46 -10.39 -8.87
CA GLN A 237 -12.02 -11.79 -8.75
C GLN A 237 -13.19 -12.70 -8.40
N PHE A 238 -14.08 -12.25 -7.51
CA PHE A 238 -15.33 -12.95 -7.22
C PHE A 238 -16.30 -12.92 -8.42
N ASP A 239 -16.35 -11.82 -9.16
CA ASP A 239 -17.16 -11.71 -10.39
C ASP A 239 -16.71 -12.68 -11.47
N ALA A 240 -15.40 -12.75 -11.75
CA ALA A 240 -14.80 -13.64 -12.73
C ALA A 240 -15.11 -15.13 -12.48
N ILE A 241 -15.32 -15.51 -11.21
CA ILE A 241 -15.67 -16.87 -10.79
C ILE A 241 -17.16 -17.03 -10.42
N SER A 242 -18.00 -16.05 -10.77
CA SER A 242 -19.45 -16.05 -10.52
C SER A 242 -19.83 -16.30 -9.03
N SER A 243 -19.13 -15.62 -8.13
CA SER A 243 -19.25 -15.76 -6.67
C SER A 243 -19.51 -14.45 -5.92
N VAL A 244 -19.96 -13.41 -6.60
CA VAL A 244 -20.32 -12.11 -5.97
C VAL A 244 -21.40 -12.29 -4.89
N GLN A 245 -22.27 -13.29 -5.02
CA GLN A 245 -23.30 -13.61 -4.02
C GLN A 245 -22.77 -14.03 -2.65
N ASP A 246 -21.49 -14.41 -2.55
CA ASP A 246 -20.85 -14.79 -1.27
C ASP A 246 -20.45 -13.53 -0.47
N ILE A 247 -20.51 -12.34 -1.09
CA ILE A 247 -20.23 -11.05 -0.48
C ILE A 247 -21.54 -10.41 -0.05
N TYR A 248 -21.67 -10.19 1.27
CA TYR A 248 -22.88 -9.63 1.86
C TYR A 248 -22.73 -8.14 2.18
N LEU A 249 -21.54 -7.72 2.64
CA LEU A 249 -21.24 -6.32 2.92
C LEU A 249 -20.11 -5.80 2.02
N SER A 250 -20.29 -4.61 1.47
CA SER A 250 -19.27 -3.90 0.71
C SER A 250 -18.70 -2.74 1.52
N GLY A 251 -17.37 -2.63 1.56
CA GLY A 251 -16.67 -1.47 2.08
C GLY A 251 -16.62 -0.28 1.11
N ILE A 252 -17.20 -0.43 -0.08
CA ILE A 252 -17.24 0.57 -1.14
C ILE A 252 -18.71 0.84 -1.46
N ASP A 253 -19.06 2.13 -1.60
CA ASP A 253 -20.43 2.52 -1.91
C ASP A 253 -20.78 2.17 -3.37
N LYS A 254 -22.07 2.07 -3.66
CA LYS A 254 -22.57 1.71 -4.99
C LYS A 254 -22.06 2.66 -6.07
N ASP A 255 -22.02 3.96 -5.78
CA ASP A 255 -21.62 4.97 -6.75
C ASP A 255 -20.11 4.90 -7.09
N ASP A 256 -19.31 4.25 -6.24
CA ASP A 256 -17.88 4.06 -6.42
C ASP A 256 -17.52 2.71 -7.05
N TRP A 257 -18.49 1.80 -7.24
CA TRP A 257 -18.29 0.53 -7.94
C TRP A 257 -18.34 0.71 -9.46
N TYR A 258 -17.33 0.17 -10.16
CA TYR A 258 -17.33 0.01 -11.61
C TYR A 258 -17.56 -1.46 -12.04
N ILE A 259 -17.68 -2.36 -11.08
CA ILE A 259 -18.04 -3.77 -11.30
C ILE A 259 -19.57 -3.87 -11.37
N GLU A 260 -20.10 -4.22 -12.54
CA GLU A 260 -21.55 -4.18 -12.79
C GLU A 260 -22.34 -5.14 -11.89
N SER A 261 -21.81 -6.34 -11.64
CA SER A 261 -22.45 -7.32 -10.75
C SER A 261 -22.54 -6.83 -9.31
N ALA A 262 -21.53 -6.10 -8.81
CA ALA A 262 -21.58 -5.47 -7.49
C ALA A 262 -22.67 -4.40 -7.42
N ARG A 263 -22.73 -3.50 -8.40
CA ARG A 263 -23.78 -2.47 -8.48
C ARG A 263 -25.18 -3.08 -8.53
N LYS A 264 -25.35 -4.12 -9.35
CA LYS A 264 -26.61 -4.84 -9.47
C LYS A 264 -27.00 -5.53 -8.16
N ALA A 265 -26.06 -6.19 -7.49
CA ALA A 265 -26.32 -6.80 -6.18
C ALA A 265 -26.71 -5.75 -5.12
N MET A 266 -26.12 -4.55 -5.18
CA MET A 266 -26.52 -3.44 -4.31
C MET A 266 -27.91 -2.88 -4.64
N ASP A 267 -28.26 -2.81 -5.93
CA ASP A 267 -29.62 -2.44 -6.37
C ASP A 267 -30.68 -3.45 -5.93
N GLU A 268 -30.33 -4.74 -5.95
CA GLU A 268 -31.20 -5.84 -5.52
C GLU A 268 -31.23 -6.00 -3.98
N GLY A 269 -30.33 -5.34 -3.26
CA GLY A 269 -30.19 -5.43 -1.80
C GLY A 269 -29.57 -6.73 -1.30
N THR A 270 -28.95 -7.52 -2.18
CA THR A 270 -28.22 -8.75 -1.85
C THR A 270 -26.77 -8.49 -1.44
N LEU A 271 -26.20 -7.35 -1.88
CA LEU A 271 -24.97 -6.75 -1.37
C LEU A 271 -25.31 -5.41 -0.72
N ILE A 272 -24.75 -5.09 0.44
CA ILE A 272 -25.13 -3.85 1.13
C ILE A 272 -23.89 -3.10 1.62
N TYR A 273 -23.92 -1.77 1.57
CA TYR A 273 -22.83 -0.96 2.09
C TYR A 273 -22.66 -1.19 3.60
N GLY A 274 -21.46 -1.63 3.99
CA GLY A 274 -21.08 -2.00 5.35
C GLY A 274 -20.07 -1.05 6.00
N GLY A 275 -19.85 0.14 5.42
CA GLY A 275 -18.84 1.09 5.88
C GLY A 275 -17.44 0.78 5.33
N LYS A 276 -16.60 1.81 5.15
CA LYS A 276 -15.24 1.66 4.60
C LYS A 276 -14.29 0.91 5.55
N TYR A 277 -13.17 0.40 5.02
CA TYR A 277 -12.13 -0.32 5.79
C TYR A 277 -11.69 0.38 7.10
N SER A 278 -11.71 1.71 7.16
CA SER A 278 -11.29 2.50 8.33
C SER A 278 -12.42 2.80 9.31
N ALA A 279 -13.67 2.53 8.93
CA ALA A 279 -14.87 2.74 9.74
C ALA A 279 -15.98 1.77 9.30
N PRO A 280 -15.77 0.44 9.47
CA PRO A 280 -16.79 -0.55 9.17
C PRO A 280 -17.96 -0.47 10.16
N ASP A 281 -19.14 -0.89 9.72
CA ASP A 281 -20.34 -0.99 10.53
C ASP A 281 -20.30 -2.29 11.35
N TYR A 282 -19.65 -2.23 12.52
CA TYR A 282 -19.51 -3.37 13.41
C TYR A 282 -20.84 -3.96 13.88
N GLU A 283 -21.86 -3.13 14.12
CA GLU A 283 -23.17 -3.60 14.56
C GLU A 283 -23.78 -4.47 13.48
N ARG A 284 -23.66 -4.02 12.24
CA ARG A 284 -24.12 -4.74 11.06
C ARG A 284 -23.33 -6.02 10.80
N MET A 285 -22.00 -5.99 10.92
CA MET A 285 -21.18 -7.20 10.75
C MET A 285 -21.62 -8.33 11.69
N VAL A 286 -21.98 -8.00 12.92
CA VAL A 286 -22.52 -8.98 13.90
C VAL A 286 -23.96 -9.35 13.56
N ALA A 287 -24.82 -8.38 13.26
CA ALA A 287 -26.24 -8.63 13.00
C ALA A 287 -26.48 -9.47 11.74
N ASP A 288 -25.61 -9.31 10.74
CA ASP A 288 -25.67 -10.00 9.46
C ASP A 288 -24.80 -11.28 9.43
N ASP A 289 -24.30 -11.75 10.59
CA ASP A 289 -23.51 -12.97 10.74
C ASP A 289 -22.33 -13.08 9.75
N ILE A 290 -21.56 -11.99 9.61
CA ILE A 290 -20.39 -11.97 8.74
C ILE A 290 -19.36 -12.99 9.22
N ASN A 291 -18.93 -13.88 8.33
CA ASN A 291 -18.04 -15.01 8.65
C ASN A 291 -16.62 -14.84 8.11
N LEU A 292 -16.36 -13.80 7.33
CA LEU A 292 -15.04 -13.42 6.84
C LEU A 292 -15.00 -11.93 6.49
N ALA A 293 -13.94 -11.25 6.90
CA ALA A 293 -13.61 -9.91 6.40
C ALA A 293 -12.43 -10.03 5.42
N ILE A 294 -12.58 -9.56 4.20
CA ILE A 294 -11.50 -9.44 3.21
C ILE A 294 -11.11 -7.97 3.11
N GLU A 295 -9.90 -7.66 3.54
CA GLU A 295 -9.35 -6.31 3.65
C GLU A 295 -8.19 -6.11 2.69
N ASN A 296 -8.00 -4.89 2.18
CA ASN A 296 -6.76 -4.56 1.49
C ASN A 296 -5.66 -4.17 2.50
N THR A 297 -4.44 -3.91 2.02
CA THR A 297 -3.30 -3.53 2.88
C THR A 297 -3.48 -2.22 3.65
N MET A 298 -4.46 -1.37 3.33
CA MET A 298 -4.70 -0.11 4.07
C MET A 298 -5.18 -0.37 5.49
N ILE A 299 -5.77 -1.52 5.77
CA ILE A 299 -6.16 -1.92 7.12
C ILE A 299 -4.96 -1.92 8.09
N LEU A 300 -3.74 -2.17 7.58
CA LEU A 300 -2.50 -2.16 8.36
C LEU A 300 -2.13 -0.77 8.89
N HIS A 301 -2.71 0.30 8.32
CA HIS A 301 -2.55 1.67 8.82
C HIS A 301 -3.56 2.03 9.91
N VAL A 302 -4.58 1.18 10.12
CA VAL A 302 -5.62 1.35 11.14
C VAL A 302 -5.80 0.07 11.96
N PRO A 303 -4.72 -0.45 12.62
CA PRO A 303 -4.72 -1.78 13.24
C PRO A 303 -5.84 -2.00 14.26
N LYS A 304 -6.29 -0.93 14.94
CA LYS A 304 -7.43 -1.00 15.88
C LYS A 304 -8.74 -1.43 15.22
N VAL A 305 -8.93 -1.16 13.93
CA VAL A 305 -10.10 -1.60 13.18
C VAL A 305 -10.01 -3.10 12.92
N GLN A 306 -8.86 -3.60 12.46
CA GLN A 306 -8.61 -5.05 12.32
C GLN A 306 -8.83 -5.78 13.65
N GLU A 307 -8.17 -5.33 14.72
CA GLU A 307 -8.29 -5.90 16.07
C GLU A 307 -9.76 -5.94 16.53
N LYS A 308 -10.54 -4.91 16.17
CA LYS A 308 -11.95 -4.84 16.53
C LYS A 308 -12.80 -5.86 15.78
N ILE A 309 -12.55 -6.08 14.48
CA ILE A 309 -13.22 -7.12 13.68
C ILE A 309 -12.90 -8.51 14.28
N GLU A 310 -11.63 -8.76 14.57
CA GLU A 310 -11.17 -10.03 15.17
C GLU A 310 -11.80 -10.27 16.56
N GLN A 311 -11.93 -9.23 17.40
CA GLN A 311 -12.60 -9.32 18.70
C GLN A 311 -14.09 -9.68 18.60
N LEU A 312 -14.73 -9.48 17.44
CA LEU A 312 -16.10 -9.91 17.18
C LEU A 312 -16.16 -11.40 16.78
N GLY A 313 -15.02 -12.08 16.67
CA GLY A 313 -14.93 -13.46 16.22
C GLY A 313 -14.93 -13.61 14.70
N ILE A 314 -14.73 -12.52 13.96
CA ILE A 314 -14.70 -12.52 12.49
C ILE A 314 -13.23 -12.59 12.04
N PRO A 315 -12.81 -13.63 11.31
CA PRO A 315 -11.45 -13.68 10.80
C PRO A 315 -11.23 -12.63 9.72
N VAL A 316 -10.04 -12.02 9.70
CA VAL A 316 -9.63 -11.01 8.71
C VAL A 316 -8.60 -11.61 7.77
N PHE A 317 -8.92 -11.71 6.48
CA PHE A 317 -7.99 -12.03 5.41
C PHE A 317 -7.49 -10.74 4.74
N ILE A 318 -6.17 -10.54 4.74
CA ILE A 318 -5.56 -9.34 4.13
C ILE A 318 -5.05 -9.68 2.73
N ASP A 319 -5.66 -9.08 1.71
CA ASP A 319 -5.18 -9.14 0.33
C ASP A 319 -3.85 -8.39 0.19
N ARG A 320 -2.83 -9.10 -0.29
CA ARG A 320 -1.50 -8.53 -0.60
C ARG A 320 -1.18 -8.55 -2.10
N SER A 321 -2.21 -8.69 -2.95
CA SER A 321 -2.05 -8.67 -4.41
C SER A 321 -1.42 -7.35 -4.87
N SER A 322 -1.77 -6.23 -4.25
CA SER A 322 -1.18 -4.91 -4.58
C SER A 322 0.34 -4.83 -4.41
N TYR A 323 0.95 -5.75 -3.65
CA TYR A 323 2.39 -5.82 -3.45
C TYR A 323 3.06 -6.79 -4.43
N GLU A 324 2.30 -7.47 -5.28
CA GLU A 324 2.86 -8.26 -6.35
C GLU A 324 3.55 -7.34 -7.33
N ASN A 325 4.78 -7.73 -7.63
CA ASN A 325 5.63 -7.05 -8.58
C ASN A 325 5.20 -7.34 -10.01
N ASP A 326 4.76 -8.56 -10.30
CA ASP A 326 4.33 -8.96 -11.63
C ASP A 326 2.83 -8.62 -11.81
N PRO A 327 2.41 -7.94 -12.89
CA PRO A 327 1.01 -7.69 -13.15
C PRO A 327 0.16 -8.98 -13.19
N LEU A 328 0.63 -10.05 -13.85
CA LEU A 328 -0.06 -11.33 -13.83
C LEU A 328 0.01 -12.01 -12.47
N GLY A 329 1.01 -11.68 -11.65
CA GLY A 329 1.04 -12.05 -10.25
C GLY A 329 -0.18 -11.54 -9.49
N ARG A 330 -0.62 -10.30 -9.74
CA ARG A 330 -1.87 -9.74 -9.17
C ARG A 330 -3.10 -10.51 -9.63
N CYS A 331 -3.17 -10.80 -10.92
CA CYS A 331 -4.27 -11.55 -11.52
C CYS A 331 -4.37 -12.97 -10.96
N GLU A 332 -3.23 -13.61 -10.65
CA GLU A 332 -3.17 -14.98 -10.15
C GLU A 332 -3.75 -15.15 -8.73
N TRP A 333 -3.94 -14.06 -7.97
CA TRP A 333 -4.66 -14.09 -6.69
C TRP A 333 -6.13 -14.55 -6.84
N VAL A 334 -6.69 -14.59 -8.05
CA VAL A 334 -7.98 -15.26 -8.31
C VAL A 334 -8.00 -16.70 -7.78
N LYS A 335 -6.85 -17.40 -7.76
CA LYS A 335 -6.73 -18.76 -7.21
C LYS A 335 -7.05 -18.81 -5.71
N VAL A 336 -6.65 -17.80 -4.94
CA VAL A 336 -6.98 -17.67 -3.51
C VAL A 336 -8.49 -17.55 -3.34
N TYR A 337 -9.12 -16.67 -4.12
CA TYR A 337 -10.55 -16.44 -4.06
C TYR A 337 -11.36 -17.64 -4.58
N GLY A 338 -10.83 -18.36 -5.56
CA GLY A 338 -11.33 -19.66 -5.99
C GLY A 338 -11.30 -20.70 -4.86
N LEU A 339 -10.22 -20.78 -4.09
CA LEU A 339 -10.17 -21.68 -2.92
C LEU A 339 -11.19 -21.28 -1.85
N ILE A 340 -11.30 -19.98 -1.54
CA ILE A 340 -12.26 -19.45 -0.56
C ILE A 340 -13.71 -19.78 -0.96
N ALA A 341 -14.09 -19.46 -2.22
CA ALA A 341 -15.43 -19.68 -2.75
C ALA A 341 -15.74 -21.14 -3.15
N GLY A 342 -14.74 -22.03 -3.16
CA GLY A 342 -14.90 -23.41 -3.66
C GLY A 342 -15.05 -23.50 -5.19
N LYS A 343 -14.40 -22.58 -5.90
CA LYS A 343 -14.44 -22.30 -7.34
C LYS A 343 -13.06 -22.36 -8.00
N GLU A 344 -12.20 -23.25 -7.53
CA GLU A 344 -10.80 -23.33 -7.98
C GLU A 344 -10.66 -23.59 -9.48
N LYS A 345 -11.57 -24.38 -10.08
CA LYS A 345 -11.56 -24.63 -11.52
C LYS A 345 -11.87 -23.35 -12.30
N GLU A 346 -12.93 -22.64 -11.92
CA GLU A 346 -13.32 -21.38 -12.54
C GLU A 346 -12.22 -20.32 -12.38
N ALA A 347 -11.59 -20.25 -11.20
CA ALA A 347 -10.44 -19.37 -10.95
C ALA A 347 -9.25 -19.70 -11.86
N LEU A 348 -8.90 -20.98 -12.02
CA LEU A 348 -7.81 -21.39 -12.91
C LEU A 348 -8.13 -21.06 -14.37
N ASP A 349 -9.35 -21.33 -14.83
CA ASP A 349 -9.77 -21.04 -16.20
C ASP A 349 -9.72 -19.52 -16.48
N ALA A 350 -10.19 -18.69 -15.54
CA ALA A 350 -10.14 -17.22 -15.65
C ALA A 350 -8.70 -16.69 -15.71
N PHE A 351 -7.81 -17.20 -14.85
CA PHE A 351 -6.40 -16.81 -14.86
C PHE A 351 -5.69 -17.21 -16.17
N GLU A 352 -5.92 -18.43 -16.65
CA GLU A 352 -5.29 -18.93 -17.88
C GLU A 352 -5.77 -18.19 -19.13
N GLU A 353 -6.98 -17.63 -19.15
CA GLU A 353 -7.44 -16.73 -20.22
C GLU A 353 -6.59 -15.46 -20.29
N GLN A 354 -6.33 -14.83 -19.14
CA GLN A 354 -5.54 -13.60 -19.05
C GLN A 354 -4.06 -13.82 -19.36
N LYS A 355 -3.51 -14.93 -18.86
CA LYS A 355 -2.15 -15.35 -19.15
C LYS A 355 -1.92 -15.55 -20.65
N LYS A 356 -2.85 -16.18 -21.36
CA LYS A 356 -2.74 -16.41 -22.82
C LYS A 356 -2.66 -15.10 -23.61
N LEU A 357 -3.39 -14.07 -23.20
CA LEU A 357 -3.32 -12.75 -23.84
C LEU A 357 -1.90 -12.18 -23.78
N VAL A 358 -1.26 -12.31 -22.62
CA VAL A 358 0.13 -11.85 -22.44
C VAL A 358 1.14 -12.76 -23.14
N GLU A 359 0.95 -14.08 -23.11
CA GLU A 359 1.86 -15.01 -23.81
C GLU A 359 1.87 -14.80 -25.32
N ALA A 360 0.74 -14.42 -25.91
CA ALA A 360 0.65 -14.06 -27.33
C ALA A 360 1.51 -12.84 -27.70
N LEU A 361 1.87 -12.01 -26.71
CA LEU A 361 2.73 -10.84 -26.87
C LEU A 361 4.22 -11.17 -26.79
N ASN A 362 4.62 -12.41 -26.46
CA ASN A 362 6.04 -12.77 -26.39
C ASN A 362 6.72 -12.87 -27.77
N GLU A 363 5.96 -12.96 -28.86
CA GLU A 363 6.49 -13.20 -30.20
C GLU A 363 6.65 -11.93 -31.06
N PHE A 364 6.14 -10.77 -30.63
CA PHE A 364 6.26 -9.54 -31.43
C PHE A 364 7.49 -8.71 -31.06
N GLU A 365 8.00 -7.95 -32.03
CA GLU A 365 9.13 -7.05 -31.83
C GLU A 365 8.70 -5.82 -31.04
N ASN A 366 9.37 -5.57 -29.90
CA ASN A 366 9.11 -4.40 -29.06
C ASN A 366 9.20 -3.11 -29.90
N THR A 367 8.18 -2.27 -29.80
CA THR A 367 8.11 -1.03 -30.60
C THR A 367 9.08 0.04 -30.11
N GLU A 368 9.57 -0.08 -28.88
CA GLU A 368 10.36 0.91 -28.14
C GLU A 368 9.68 2.28 -28.00
N LYS A 369 8.39 2.39 -28.34
CA LYS A 369 7.63 3.62 -28.16
C LYS A 369 7.56 3.99 -26.70
N THR A 370 7.83 5.25 -26.45
CA THR A 370 7.89 5.79 -25.10
C THR A 370 6.50 6.16 -24.58
N VAL A 371 6.14 5.66 -23.40
CA VAL A 371 4.81 5.84 -22.79
C VAL A 371 4.96 6.41 -21.40
N VAL A 372 4.09 7.35 -21.03
CA VAL A 372 4.00 7.91 -19.67
C VAL A 372 2.55 8.00 -19.23
N ILE A 373 2.28 7.60 -17.99
CA ILE A 373 0.99 7.80 -17.34
C ILE A 373 1.08 8.97 -16.35
N PHE A 374 0.06 9.83 -16.33
CA PHE A 374 -0.01 10.96 -15.43
C PHE A 374 -1.44 11.44 -15.18
N SER A 375 -1.67 12.24 -14.15
CA SER A 375 -2.85 13.10 -14.01
C SER A 375 -2.45 14.46 -13.46
N VAL A 376 -3.38 15.42 -13.44
CA VAL A 376 -3.18 16.76 -12.90
C VAL A 376 -4.11 16.92 -11.70
N ASN A 377 -3.55 17.08 -10.50
CA ASN A 377 -4.35 17.23 -9.29
C ASN A 377 -4.93 18.65 -9.12
N SER A 378 -5.77 18.84 -8.10
CA SER A 378 -6.39 20.12 -7.78
C SER A 378 -5.40 21.27 -7.50
N ASN A 379 -4.16 20.95 -7.17
CA ASN A 379 -3.08 21.92 -6.93
C ASN A 379 -2.25 22.20 -8.20
N HIS A 380 -2.71 21.76 -9.37
CA HIS A 380 -2.01 21.86 -10.66
C HIS A 380 -0.64 21.16 -10.67
N GLN A 381 -0.49 20.10 -9.89
CA GLN A 381 0.73 19.28 -9.88
C GLN A 381 0.51 18.00 -10.67
N ILE A 382 1.59 17.48 -11.23
CA ILE A 382 1.56 16.22 -11.97
C ILE A 382 1.67 15.06 -10.99
N VAL A 383 0.72 14.16 -11.06
CA VAL A 383 0.75 12.87 -10.37
C VAL A 383 1.13 11.81 -11.39
N THR A 384 2.26 11.11 -11.19
CA THR A 384 2.79 10.11 -12.14
C THR A 384 3.29 8.87 -11.39
N ARG A 385 3.64 7.79 -12.11
CA ARG A 385 4.11 6.52 -11.52
C ARG A 385 5.63 6.37 -11.65
N LYS A 386 6.25 5.76 -10.63
CA LYS A 386 7.66 5.39 -10.61
C LYS A 386 7.95 4.21 -11.53
N LYS A 387 9.23 3.98 -11.82
CA LYS A 387 9.70 2.88 -12.67
C LYS A 387 9.36 1.48 -12.15
N ASN A 388 9.30 1.31 -10.83
CA ASN A 388 8.99 0.02 -10.21
C ASN A 388 7.47 -0.26 -10.08
N ASP A 389 6.61 0.68 -10.49
CA ASP A 389 5.16 0.49 -10.49
C ASP A 389 4.74 -0.63 -11.46
N TYR A 390 3.69 -1.36 -11.11
CA TYR A 390 3.19 -2.44 -11.95
C TYR A 390 2.69 -1.94 -13.33
N PHE A 391 2.20 -0.70 -13.45
CA PHE A 391 1.84 -0.12 -14.74
C PHE A 391 3.05 0.06 -15.66
N SER A 392 4.22 0.41 -15.11
CA SER A 392 5.48 0.44 -15.87
C SER A 392 5.76 -0.91 -16.52
N LYS A 393 5.58 -2.00 -15.76
CA LYS A 393 5.76 -3.37 -16.28
C LYS A 393 4.70 -3.74 -17.30
N MET A 394 3.44 -3.33 -17.11
CA MET A 394 2.40 -3.55 -18.12
C MET A 394 2.76 -2.90 -19.46
N VAL A 395 3.32 -1.69 -19.45
CA VAL A 395 3.83 -1.00 -20.67
C VAL A 395 4.97 -1.78 -21.31
N GLU A 396 5.93 -2.28 -20.51
CA GLU A 396 7.07 -3.06 -21.01
C GLU A 396 6.61 -4.38 -21.66
N ILE A 397 5.71 -5.11 -21.01
CA ILE A 397 5.11 -6.34 -21.54
C ILE A 397 4.31 -6.06 -22.82
N ALA A 398 3.60 -4.92 -22.88
CA ALA A 398 2.88 -4.47 -24.06
C ALA A 398 3.80 -3.97 -25.20
N GLY A 399 5.12 -4.05 -25.04
CA GLY A 399 6.17 -3.66 -26.01
C GLY A 399 6.29 -2.17 -26.25
N GLY A 400 6.09 -1.40 -25.19
CA GLY A 400 6.53 -0.03 -25.09
C GLY A 400 7.71 0.11 -24.12
N LYS A 401 8.12 1.35 -23.91
CA LYS A 401 9.14 1.76 -22.95
C LYS A 401 8.54 2.80 -22.01
N TYR A 402 8.39 2.48 -20.74
CA TYR A 402 7.86 3.42 -19.76
C TYR A 402 8.91 4.51 -19.43
N LEU A 403 8.49 5.78 -19.41
CA LEU A 403 9.32 6.87 -18.87
C LEU A 403 8.83 7.27 -17.48
N ALA A 404 9.77 7.40 -16.55
CA ALA A 404 9.52 7.73 -15.15
C ALA A 404 10.44 8.89 -14.72
N PRO A 405 10.08 9.64 -13.66
CA PRO A 405 11.00 10.61 -13.09
C PRO A 405 12.23 9.91 -12.50
N SER A 406 13.42 10.51 -12.66
CA SER A 406 14.64 10.04 -12.00
C SER A 406 14.56 10.34 -10.50
N THR A 407 14.25 9.33 -9.68
CA THR A 407 14.25 9.47 -8.22
C THR A 407 15.40 8.68 -7.60
N GLU A 408 16.07 9.27 -6.59
CA GLU A 408 17.14 8.57 -5.84
C GLU A 408 16.60 7.44 -4.93
N ASP A 409 15.27 7.37 -4.72
CA ASP A 409 14.55 6.44 -3.85
C ASP A 409 13.63 5.47 -4.64
N ASP A 410 14.19 4.71 -5.59
CA ASP A 410 13.48 3.66 -6.34
C ASP A 410 13.12 2.42 -5.49
N GLU A 411 13.56 2.37 -4.23
CA GLU A 411 13.33 1.25 -3.30
C GLU A 411 12.10 1.41 -2.37
N LYS A 412 11.42 2.58 -2.37
CA LYS A 412 10.22 2.80 -1.51
C LYS A 412 8.95 2.26 -2.16
N ALA A 413 8.08 1.64 -1.35
CA ALA A 413 6.82 1.00 -1.74
C ALA A 413 5.78 1.92 -2.42
N ASN A 414 5.84 3.24 -2.20
CA ASN A 414 4.91 4.16 -2.88
C ASN A 414 5.29 4.30 -4.35
N SER A 415 4.44 3.72 -5.21
CA SER A 415 4.62 3.67 -6.65
C SER A 415 4.15 4.93 -7.38
N GLN A 416 3.48 5.85 -6.66
CA GLN A 416 3.01 7.15 -7.13
C GLN A 416 3.90 8.27 -6.61
N VAL A 417 4.10 9.31 -7.43
CA VAL A 417 4.83 10.52 -7.05
C VAL A 417 4.14 11.76 -7.61
N THR A 418 4.19 12.84 -6.83
CA THR A 418 3.68 14.16 -7.22
C THR A 418 4.86 15.08 -7.52
N ILE A 419 4.90 15.65 -8.72
CA ILE A 419 6.00 16.47 -9.23
C ILE A 419 5.45 17.73 -9.93
N SER A 420 6.33 18.70 -10.20
CA SER A 420 5.95 19.90 -10.97
C SER A 420 5.80 19.59 -12.46
N THR A 421 5.05 20.42 -13.20
CA THR A 421 4.95 20.29 -14.66
C THR A 421 6.31 20.38 -15.34
N GLU A 422 7.22 21.23 -14.87
CA GLU A 422 8.57 21.34 -15.44
C GLU A 422 9.39 20.06 -15.23
N SER A 423 9.24 19.44 -14.07
CA SER A 423 9.92 18.16 -13.76
C SER A 423 9.37 17.04 -14.64
N PHE A 424 8.06 17.03 -14.88
CA PHE A 424 7.41 16.11 -15.81
C PHE A 424 7.88 16.33 -17.25
N TYR A 425 7.84 17.58 -17.72
CA TYR A 425 8.29 18.00 -19.04
C TYR A 425 9.73 17.54 -19.32
N ALA A 426 10.63 17.67 -18.35
CA ALA A 426 12.04 17.34 -18.50
C ALA A 426 12.33 15.88 -18.95
N TYR A 427 11.43 14.93 -18.67
CA TYR A 427 11.60 13.54 -19.13
C TYR A 427 10.51 13.08 -20.10
N ALA A 428 9.35 13.73 -20.12
CA ALA A 428 8.20 13.30 -20.92
C ALA A 428 7.96 14.14 -22.19
N GLU A 429 8.68 15.25 -22.43
CA GLU A 429 8.47 16.13 -23.60
C GLU A 429 8.46 15.38 -24.95
N ASN A 430 9.32 14.37 -25.08
CA ASN A 430 9.49 13.58 -26.30
C ASN A 430 8.77 12.22 -26.24
N ALA A 431 7.90 12.00 -25.25
CA ALA A 431 7.13 10.76 -25.15
C ALA A 431 6.25 10.56 -26.40
N ASP A 432 6.20 9.33 -26.91
CA ASP A 432 5.36 8.96 -28.05
C ASP A 432 3.89 8.90 -27.68
N ILE A 433 3.59 8.50 -26.44
CA ILE A 433 2.23 8.34 -25.92
C ILE A 433 2.16 8.92 -24.52
N LEU A 434 1.15 9.75 -24.29
CA LEU A 434 0.76 10.22 -22.96
C LEU A 434 -0.57 9.58 -22.58
N ILE A 435 -0.69 9.07 -21.36
CA ILE A 435 -1.92 8.47 -20.83
C ILE A 435 -2.36 9.26 -19.60
N TYR A 436 -3.52 9.92 -19.68
CA TYR A 436 -4.15 10.58 -18.55
C TYR A 436 -4.85 9.57 -17.65
N ASN A 437 -4.54 9.55 -16.35
CA ASN A 437 -5.06 8.59 -15.39
C ASN A 437 -6.38 9.05 -14.79
N THR A 438 -7.49 8.55 -15.33
CA THR A 438 -8.83 8.97 -14.91
C THR A 438 -9.33 8.24 -13.66
N SER A 439 -8.64 7.16 -13.27
CA SER A 439 -8.93 6.42 -12.05
C SER A 439 -8.53 7.18 -10.78
N ILE A 440 -7.87 8.34 -10.93
CA ILE A 440 -7.43 9.21 -9.83
C ILE A 440 -8.06 10.60 -9.95
N GLU A 441 -8.07 11.18 -11.15
CA GLU A 441 -8.58 12.53 -11.42
C GLU A 441 -9.61 12.52 -12.54
N GLU A 442 -10.53 13.48 -12.57
CA GLU A 442 -11.51 13.56 -13.66
C GLU A 442 -10.85 13.80 -15.02
N VAL A 443 -11.37 13.13 -16.05
CA VAL A 443 -10.81 13.22 -17.40
C VAL A 443 -10.97 14.63 -17.97
N PRO A 444 -9.93 15.21 -18.60
CA PRO A 444 -10.07 16.41 -19.40
C PRO A 444 -11.08 16.16 -20.54
N GLN A 445 -11.95 17.12 -20.81
CA GLN A 445 -12.96 16.97 -21.87
C GLN A 445 -12.37 16.98 -23.28
N SER A 446 -11.14 17.46 -23.43
CA SER A 446 -10.42 17.56 -24.70
C SER A 446 -8.93 17.85 -24.48
N LEU A 447 -8.14 17.73 -25.54
CA LEU A 447 -6.76 18.23 -25.58
C LEU A 447 -6.67 19.72 -25.21
N GLN A 448 -7.64 20.52 -25.66
CA GLN A 448 -7.72 21.94 -25.30
C GLN A 448 -7.89 22.12 -23.79
N SER A 449 -8.77 21.33 -23.16
CA SER A 449 -9.00 21.41 -21.72
C SER A 449 -7.75 21.04 -20.93
N LEU A 450 -6.97 20.05 -21.40
CA LEU A 450 -5.68 19.71 -20.81
C LEU A 450 -4.68 20.88 -20.95
N MET A 451 -4.58 21.49 -22.14
CA MET A 451 -3.71 22.66 -22.35
C MET A 451 -4.13 23.88 -21.52
N ASP A 452 -5.43 24.04 -21.26
CA ASP A 452 -5.93 25.12 -20.40
C ASP A 452 -5.53 24.93 -18.92
N THR A 453 -5.19 23.70 -18.50
CA THR A 453 -4.61 23.45 -17.16
C THR A 453 -3.15 23.92 -17.05
N ASP A 454 -2.36 23.68 -18.09
CA ASP A 454 -0.98 24.14 -18.19
C ASP A 454 -0.55 24.26 -19.67
N PRO A 455 -0.20 25.46 -20.18
CA PRO A 455 0.18 25.66 -21.57
C PRO A 455 1.40 24.83 -22.03
N THR A 456 2.20 24.32 -21.08
CA THR A 456 3.36 23.47 -21.37
C THR A 456 2.96 22.20 -22.12
N PHE A 457 1.73 21.71 -21.95
CA PHE A 457 1.23 20.52 -22.66
C PHE A 457 1.30 20.66 -24.20
N ALA A 458 1.18 21.87 -24.74
CA ALA A 458 1.30 22.12 -26.18
C ALA A 458 2.67 21.78 -26.76
N SER A 459 3.71 21.72 -25.92
CA SER A 459 5.09 21.44 -26.34
C SER A 459 5.42 19.95 -26.38
N PHE A 460 4.55 19.06 -25.89
CA PHE A 460 4.81 17.63 -25.88
C PHE A 460 4.61 17.02 -27.27
N LYS A 461 5.51 16.08 -27.65
CA LYS A 461 5.40 15.33 -28.91
C LYS A 461 4.04 14.65 -29.04
N ALA A 462 3.62 13.88 -28.03
CA ALA A 462 2.33 13.18 -28.06
C ALA A 462 1.11 14.10 -28.19
N PHE A 463 1.18 15.32 -27.64
CA PHE A 463 0.10 16.31 -27.79
C PHE A 463 -0.01 16.76 -29.25
N ASN A 464 1.12 17.07 -29.88
CA ASN A 464 1.18 17.50 -31.28
C ASN A 464 0.84 16.38 -32.27
N ASP A 465 1.24 15.14 -31.96
CA ASP A 465 0.94 13.95 -32.75
C ASP A 465 -0.51 13.46 -32.54
N GLY A 466 -1.22 14.00 -31.55
CA GLY A 466 -2.55 13.55 -31.16
C GLY A 466 -2.54 12.12 -30.65
N THR A 467 -1.54 11.72 -29.89
CA THR A 467 -1.37 10.40 -29.25
C THR A 467 -1.48 10.51 -27.73
N VAL A 468 -2.42 11.34 -27.27
CA VAL A 468 -2.83 11.41 -25.87
C VAL A 468 -4.05 10.51 -25.68
N PHE A 469 -3.97 9.63 -24.69
CA PHE A 469 -5.02 8.71 -24.28
C PHE A 469 -5.41 9.01 -22.84
N TYR A 470 -6.49 8.40 -22.38
CA TYR A 470 -6.88 8.36 -20.98
C TYR A 470 -7.33 6.96 -20.61
N THR A 471 -7.16 6.59 -19.34
CA THR A 471 -7.61 5.29 -18.83
C THR A 471 -9.12 5.28 -18.65
N ASP A 472 -9.78 4.12 -18.69
CA ASP A 472 -11.11 3.97 -18.10
C ASP A 472 -11.03 4.14 -16.57
N LYS A 473 -12.08 4.67 -15.93
CA LYS A 473 -12.09 4.92 -14.47
C LYS A 473 -11.95 3.63 -13.67
N SER A 474 -12.43 2.52 -14.21
CA SER A 474 -12.46 1.22 -13.55
C SER A 474 -11.13 0.46 -13.50
N LEU A 475 -10.08 0.96 -14.17
CA LEU A 475 -8.80 0.26 -14.38
C LEU A 475 -8.26 -0.42 -13.11
N TYR A 476 -8.35 0.24 -11.96
CA TYR A 476 -7.81 -0.27 -10.68
C TYR A 476 -8.74 -1.21 -9.92
N GLN A 477 -9.99 -1.39 -10.35
CA GLN A 477 -10.91 -2.38 -9.80
C GLN A 477 -10.83 -3.73 -10.54
N TYR A 478 -10.32 -3.77 -11.77
CA TYR A 478 -10.23 -4.98 -12.61
C TYR A 478 -8.85 -5.65 -12.55
N ALA A 479 -8.45 -6.14 -11.37
CA ALA A 479 -7.22 -6.92 -11.21
C ALA A 479 -7.27 -8.27 -11.94
N ASP A 480 -8.47 -8.83 -12.11
CA ASP A 480 -8.77 -10.05 -12.87
C ASP A 480 -8.56 -9.88 -14.38
N LYS A 481 -8.61 -8.67 -14.93
CA LYS A 481 -8.44 -8.39 -16.38
C LYS A 481 -7.04 -7.89 -16.75
N THR A 482 -6.03 -8.22 -15.95
CA THR A 482 -4.67 -7.70 -16.17
C THR A 482 -4.12 -8.05 -17.56
N GLY A 483 -4.39 -9.25 -18.08
CA GLY A 483 -4.00 -9.64 -19.44
C GLY A 483 -4.69 -8.81 -20.52
N THR A 484 -5.99 -8.55 -20.36
CA THR A 484 -6.78 -7.67 -21.23
C THR A 484 -6.25 -6.23 -21.22
N ILE A 485 -5.91 -5.69 -20.04
CA ILE A 485 -5.32 -4.35 -19.90
C ILE A 485 -4.00 -4.26 -20.68
N ILE A 486 -3.13 -5.27 -20.55
CA ILE A 486 -1.84 -5.32 -21.26
C ILE A 486 -2.06 -5.44 -22.78
N ASP A 487 -3.00 -6.27 -23.24
CA ASP A 487 -3.36 -6.37 -24.66
C ASP A 487 -3.91 -5.04 -25.21
N ASN A 488 -4.74 -4.34 -24.44
CA ASN A 488 -5.26 -3.02 -24.82
C ASN A 488 -4.14 -1.98 -24.91
N LEU A 489 -3.19 -1.99 -23.97
CA LEU A 489 -1.96 -1.19 -24.06
C LEU A 489 -1.18 -1.51 -25.35
N ASN A 490 -1.02 -2.79 -25.67
CA ASN A 490 -0.30 -3.20 -26.88
C ASN A 490 -0.98 -2.67 -28.14
N LYS A 491 -2.31 -2.71 -28.23
CA LYS A 491 -3.08 -2.19 -29.36
C LYS A 491 -2.90 -0.69 -29.56
N ILE A 492 -2.88 0.11 -28.47
CA ILE A 492 -2.62 1.56 -28.59
C ILE A 492 -1.14 1.83 -28.91
N ILE A 493 -0.20 1.07 -28.33
CA ILE A 493 1.24 1.22 -28.58
C ILE A 493 1.58 0.88 -30.04
N THR A 494 0.96 -0.15 -30.61
CA THR A 494 1.17 -0.56 -32.00
C THR A 494 0.34 0.25 -33.01
N ASN A 495 -0.42 1.26 -32.55
CA ASN A 495 -1.37 2.05 -33.34
C ASN A 495 -2.44 1.19 -34.08
N GLN A 496 -2.78 0.03 -33.54
CA GLN A 496 -3.83 -0.83 -34.09
C GLN A 496 -5.22 -0.27 -33.76
N GLU A 497 -5.41 0.24 -32.54
CA GLU A 497 -6.67 0.79 -32.07
C GLU A 497 -6.44 2.13 -31.37
N THR A 498 -7.43 3.03 -31.44
CA THR A 498 -7.42 4.31 -30.72
C THR A 498 -8.42 4.33 -29.56
N ASP A 499 -9.21 3.27 -29.43
CA ASP A 499 -10.26 3.12 -28.43
C ASP A 499 -10.36 1.65 -28.07
N THR A 500 -10.22 1.33 -26.80
CA THR A 500 -10.18 -0.03 -26.25
C THR A 500 -11.07 -0.09 -25.01
N GLU A 501 -11.10 -1.22 -24.29
CA GLU A 501 -11.90 -1.32 -23.05
C GLU A 501 -11.35 -0.40 -21.95
N PHE A 502 -10.03 -0.24 -21.86
CA PHE A 502 -9.38 0.47 -20.76
C PHE A 502 -8.61 1.73 -21.16
N PHE A 503 -8.45 1.99 -22.45
CA PHE A 503 -7.72 3.16 -22.94
C PHE A 503 -8.45 3.78 -24.12
N HIS A 504 -8.67 5.09 -24.01
CA HIS A 504 -9.46 5.87 -24.96
C HIS A 504 -8.66 7.07 -25.42
N LYS A 505 -8.69 7.38 -26.71
CA LYS A 505 -8.01 8.56 -27.24
C LYS A 505 -8.67 9.85 -26.76
N LEU A 506 -7.87 10.78 -26.24
CA LEU A 506 -8.28 12.14 -25.92
C LEU A 506 -8.27 12.98 -27.21
N ASN A 507 -9.43 13.50 -27.60
CA ASN A 507 -9.60 14.28 -28.84
C ASN A 507 -9.44 15.79 -28.65
#